data_AF-A0A3S1GI00-F1
#
_entry.id   AF-A0A3S1GI00-F1
#
_cell.length_a   1.000
_cell.length_b   1.000
_cell.length_c   1.000
_cell.angle_alpha   90.00
_cell.angle_beta   90.00
_cell.angle_gamma   90.00
#
_symmetry.space_group_name_H-M   'P 1'
#
loop_
_entity.id
_entity.type
_entity.pdbx_description
1 polymer ?
#
loop_
_entity_poly.entity_id
_entity_poly.type
_entity_poly.pdbx_seq_one_letter_code
_entity_poly.pdbx_strand_id
1 'polypeptide(L)'
;FPALLFDHAARKVLPTPNLATLSKAAEALAKAGRKEIEINAPGTTSSVMLAALAEAGATQCEPGNGLHGTTALHVMEDLPELPAVLYLTEVSHLSGGKAYCFGGGFYIDPIFPDYDVKAIVSAEPTTAASALRSVEVPPPSAIDYYAMIDASGAGAPRPGDSAVFGFRGQAFVTRAYVVGVSGISKGKPVVETIENGFGEAYAWPV
;
A
#
# COMPACT_ATOMS: atom_id res chain seq x y z
N PHE A 1 -0.86 -16.10 -12.38
CA PHE A 1 -0.85 -14.77 -11.73
C PHE A 1 0.50 -14.09 -12.02
N PRO A 2 0.53 -12.77 -12.25
CA PRO A 2 -0.60 -11.85 -12.43
C PRO A 2 -1.06 -11.81 -13.90
N ALA A 3 -2.27 -11.33 -14.18
CA ALA A 3 -2.80 -11.10 -15.54
C ALA A 3 -2.31 -9.76 -16.12
N LEU A 4 -2.26 -8.71 -15.29
CA LEU A 4 -1.68 -7.42 -15.63
C LEU A 4 -0.56 -7.06 -14.64
N LEU A 5 0.49 -6.41 -15.14
CA LEU A 5 1.60 -5.96 -14.32
C LEU A 5 2.05 -4.56 -14.73
N PHE A 6 2.50 -3.77 -13.77
CA PHE A 6 3.10 -2.47 -14.04
C PHE A 6 4.47 -2.64 -14.70
N ASP A 7 4.66 -1.99 -15.84
CA ASP A 7 5.92 -1.92 -16.58
C ASP A 7 6.59 -0.57 -16.32
N HIS A 8 7.80 -0.60 -15.76
CA HIS A 8 8.55 0.60 -15.38
C HIS A 8 9.01 1.43 -16.58
N ALA A 9 9.40 0.78 -17.68
CA ALA A 9 9.95 1.45 -18.85
C ALA A 9 8.83 2.18 -19.61
N ALA A 10 7.70 1.51 -19.80
CA ALA A 10 6.52 2.07 -20.45
C ALA A 10 5.73 2.99 -19.53
N ARG A 11 5.94 2.91 -18.19
CA ARG A 11 5.15 3.59 -17.15
C ARG A 11 3.65 3.28 -17.28
N LYS A 12 3.31 2.03 -17.61
CA LYS A 12 1.93 1.59 -17.88
C LYS A 12 1.69 0.23 -17.28
N VAL A 13 0.43 -0.10 -17.06
CA VAL A 13 0.00 -1.46 -16.74
C VAL A 13 -0.18 -2.21 -18.05
N LEU A 14 0.51 -3.35 -18.21
CA LEU A 14 0.52 -4.15 -19.43
C LEU A 14 0.03 -5.58 -19.17
N PRO A 15 -0.58 -6.23 -20.19
CA PRO A 15 -0.83 -7.67 -20.18
C PRO A 15 0.44 -8.48 -19.96
N THR A 16 0.35 -9.51 -19.13
CA THR A 16 1.44 -10.49 -18.98
C THR A 16 1.20 -11.69 -19.91
N PRO A 17 2.22 -12.55 -20.12
CA PRO A 17 2.02 -13.84 -20.80
C PRO A 17 0.93 -14.71 -20.17
N ASN A 18 0.65 -14.51 -18.88
CA ASN A 18 -0.37 -15.29 -18.16
C ASN A 18 -1.78 -14.94 -18.60
N LEU A 19 -2.05 -13.68 -18.98
CA LEU A 19 -3.35 -13.30 -19.55
C LEU A 19 -3.58 -14.04 -20.88
N ALA A 20 -2.56 -14.12 -21.73
CA ALA A 20 -2.65 -14.90 -22.98
C ALA A 20 -2.86 -16.40 -22.72
N THR A 21 -2.26 -16.94 -21.65
CA THR A 21 -2.52 -18.32 -21.22
C THR A 21 -3.97 -18.52 -20.78
N LEU A 22 -4.57 -17.56 -20.05
CA LEU A 22 -5.98 -17.61 -19.69
C LEU A 22 -6.88 -17.65 -20.93
N SER A 23 -6.64 -16.79 -21.92
CA SER A 23 -7.42 -16.77 -23.16
C SER A 23 -7.32 -18.10 -23.93
N LYS A 24 -6.11 -18.65 -24.08
CA LYS A 24 -5.89 -19.94 -24.74
C LYS A 24 -6.57 -21.10 -24.00
N ALA A 25 -6.53 -21.10 -22.67
CA ALA A 25 -7.20 -22.11 -21.86
C ALA A 25 -8.72 -22.05 -22.03
N ALA A 26 -9.29 -20.84 -22.00
CA ALA A 26 -10.72 -20.64 -22.23
C ALA A 26 -11.15 -21.10 -23.64
N GLU A 27 -10.36 -20.78 -24.67
CA GLU A 27 -10.62 -21.26 -26.04
C GLU A 27 -10.57 -22.79 -26.14
N ALA A 28 -9.59 -23.44 -25.49
CA ALA A 28 -9.46 -24.88 -25.51
C ALA A 28 -10.64 -25.56 -24.81
N LEU A 29 -11.09 -25.03 -23.67
CA LEU A 29 -12.27 -25.49 -22.96
C LEU A 29 -13.54 -25.34 -23.80
N ALA A 30 -13.70 -24.20 -24.48
CA ALA A 30 -14.82 -23.95 -25.38
C ALA A 30 -14.85 -24.95 -26.55
N LYS A 31 -13.70 -25.22 -27.18
CA LYS A 31 -13.55 -26.24 -28.24
C LYS A 31 -13.88 -27.65 -27.75
N ALA A 32 -13.63 -27.95 -26.47
CA ALA A 32 -14.02 -29.19 -25.82
C ALA A 32 -15.50 -29.24 -25.40
N GLY A 33 -16.32 -28.25 -25.78
CA GLY A 33 -17.75 -28.21 -25.53
C GLY A 33 -18.13 -27.65 -24.15
N ARG A 34 -17.20 -27.06 -23.39
CA ARG A 34 -17.51 -26.35 -22.15
C ARG A 34 -18.14 -24.99 -22.48
N LYS A 35 -19.13 -24.61 -21.68
CA LYS A 35 -19.87 -23.33 -21.80
C LYS A 35 -19.74 -22.57 -20.50
N GLU A 36 -20.07 -21.27 -20.53
CA GLU A 36 -20.11 -20.41 -19.34
C GLU A 36 -18.78 -20.44 -18.56
N ILE A 37 -17.68 -20.36 -19.30
CA ILE A 37 -16.34 -20.40 -18.72
C ILE A 37 -16.07 -19.05 -18.04
N GLU A 38 -15.89 -19.09 -16.73
CA GLU A 38 -15.45 -17.93 -15.97
C GLU A 38 -13.94 -17.74 -16.09
N ILE A 39 -13.52 -16.51 -16.36
CA ILE A 39 -12.11 -16.13 -16.51
C ILE A 39 -11.78 -15.12 -15.41
N ASN A 40 -11.12 -15.61 -14.37
CA ASN A 40 -10.57 -14.76 -13.32
C ASN A 40 -9.18 -14.23 -13.72
N ALA A 41 -9.06 -12.91 -13.83
CA ALA A 41 -7.84 -12.23 -14.29
C ALA A 41 -7.32 -11.22 -13.24
N PRO A 42 -6.74 -11.69 -12.12
CA PRO A 42 -6.24 -10.81 -11.06
C PRO A 42 -4.88 -10.21 -11.38
N GLY A 43 -4.59 -9.06 -10.78
CA GLY A 43 -3.29 -8.39 -10.84
C GLY A 43 -3.43 -6.93 -11.29
N THR A 44 -2.97 -6.00 -10.45
CA THR A 44 -3.06 -4.55 -10.70
C THR A 44 -4.49 -4.08 -11.04
N THR A 45 -5.52 -4.77 -10.55
CA THR A 45 -6.91 -4.41 -10.79
C THR A 45 -7.23 -3.08 -10.11
N SER A 46 -7.64 -2.11 -10.92
CA SER A 46 -8.16 -0.79 -10.54
C SER A 46 -9.26 -0.40 -11.52
N SER A 47 -10.01 0.65 -11.19
CA SER A 47 -11.15 1.17 -11.97
C SER A 47 -10.80 1.36 -13.45
N VAL A 48 -9.65 1.97 -13.73
CA VAL A 48 -9.15 2.24 -15.08
C VAL A 48 -8.74 0.99 -15.86
N MET A 49 -8.46 -0.12 -15.18
CA MET A 49 -8.07 -1.39 -15.81
C MET A 49 -9.26 -2.33 -16.11
N LEU A 50 -10.46 -2.02 -15.59
CA LEU A 50 -11.63 -2.88 -15.76
C LEU A 50 -12.02 -3.06 -17.24
N ALA A 51 -11.94 -1.99 -18.04
CA ALA A 51 -12.24 -2.05 -19.47
C ALA A 51 -11.26 -2.98 -20.22
N ALA A 52 -9.95 -2.84 -19.97
CA ALA A 52 -8.94 -3.69 -20.59
C ALA A 52 -9.08 -5.17 -20.17
N LEU A 53 -9.46 -5.45 -18.92
CA LEU A 53 -9.74 -6.81 -18.45
C LEU A 53 -10.98 -7.40 -19.14
N ALA A 54 -12.06 -6.62 -19.27
CA ALA A 54 -13.26 -7.04 -19.97
C ALA A 54 -12.99 -7.30 -21.47
N GLU A 55 -12.21 -6.44 -22.14
CA GLU A 55 -11.76 -6.65 -23.53
C GLU A 55 -10.93 -7.93 -23.69
N ALA A 56 -10.16 -8.30 -22.68
CA ALA A 56 -9.41 -9.56 -22.64
C ALA A 56 -10.26 -10.80 -22.31
N GLY A 57 -11.57 -10.62 -22.11
CA GLY A 57 -12.52 -11.70 -21.82
C GLY A 57 -12.62 -12.07 -20.34
N ALA A 58 -12.02 -11.30 -19.42
CA ALA A 58 -12.18 -11.55 -17.99
C ALA A 58 -13.64 -11.37 -17.58
N THR A 59 -14.16 -12.33 -16.82
CA THR A 59 -15.48 -12.26 -16.20
C THR A 59 -15.40 -11.97 -14.70
N GLN A 60 -14.22 -12.15 -14.11
CA GLN A 60 -13.94 -11.90 -12.70
C GLN A 60 -12.62 -11.11 -12.57
N CYS A 61 -12.57 -10.23 -11.57
CA CYS A 61 -11.41 -9.43 -11.22
C CYS A 61 -11.31 -9.30 -9.69
N GLU A 62 -10.12 -8.99 -9.18
CA GLU A 62 -9.83 -9.00 -7.76
C GLU A 62 -9.10 -7.70 -7.36
N PRO A 63 -9.83 -6.59 -7.14
CA PRO A 63 -9.23 -5.34 -6.69
C PRO A 63 -8.72 -5.50 -5.24
N GLY A 64 -7.41 -5.41 -5.06
CA GLY A 64 -6.73 -5.31 -3.76
C GLY A 64 -6.32 -3.87 -3.48
N ASN A 65 -5.07 -3.53 -3.80
CA ASN A 65 -4.54 -2.16 -3.71
C ASN A 65 -5.35 -1.10 -4.48
N GLY A 66 -6.17 -1.51 -5.45
CA GLY A 66 -7.13 -0.63 -6.13
C GLY A 66 -8.19 -0.08 -5.19
N LEU A 67 -8.61 -0.82 -4.15
CA LEU A 67 -9.63 -0.38 -3.20
C LEU A 67 -9.21 0.84 -2.38
N HIS A 68 -7.90 1.00 -2.15
CA HIS A 68 -7.36 2.06 -1.29
C HIS A 68 -6.33 2.95 -2.00
N GLY A 69 -6.36 2.98 -3.35
CA GLY A 69 -5.63 3.98 -4.15
C GLY A 69 -4.11 3.84 -4.11
N THR A 70 -3.56 2.63 -3.92
CA THR A 70 -2.10 2.41 -3.80
C THR A 70 -1.58 1.38 -4.81
N THR A 71 -2.21 1.26 -5.97
CA THR A 71 -1.59 0.49 -7.07
C THR A 71 -0.35 1.22 -7.58
N ALA A 72 0.55 0.53 -8.29
CA ALA A 72 1.73 1.18 -8.86
C ALA A 72 1.37 2.33 -9.83
N LEU A 73 0.23 2.27 -10.50
CA LEU A 73 -0.18 3.33 -11.43
C LEU A 73 -0.49 4.65 -10.69
N HIS A 74 -0.94 4.60 -9.43
CA HIS A 74 -1.22 5.79 -8.61
C HIS A 74 0.04 6.61 -8.27
N VAL A 75 1.24 6.03 -8.42
CA VAL A 75 2.50 6.79 -8.28
C VAL A 75 2.75 7.69 -9.49
N MET A 76 2.13 7.38 -10.62
CA MET A 76 2.43 8.00 -11.91
C MET A 76 1.33 8.94 -12.41
N GLU A 77 0.09 8.68 -12.00
CA GLU A 77 -1.11 9.34 -12.51
C GLU A 77 -2.10 9.57 -11.37
N ASP A 78 -2.86 10.66 -11.46
CA ASP A 78 -4.03 10.88 -10.61
C ASP A 78 -5.18 10.01 -11.14
N LEU A 79 -5.58 9.02 -10.34
CA LEU A 79 -6.63 8.06 -10.66
C LEU A 79 -7.89 8.28 -9.83
N PRO A 80 -9.03 7.69 -10.22
CA PRO A 80 -10.29 7.85 -9.48
C PRO A 80 -10.23 7.39 -8.02
N GLU A 81 -9.44 6.36 -7.72
CA GLU A 81 -9.26 5.86 -6.37
C GLU A 81 -8.26 6.72 -5.59
N LEU A 82 -8.75 7.45 -4.58
CA LEU A 82 -7.89 8.26 -3.73
C LEU A 82 -7.15 7.38 -2.69
N PRO A 83 -5.90 7.71 -2.34
CA PRO A 83 -5.21 7.04 -1.24
C PRO A 83 -6.04 7.05 0.04
N ALA A 84 -6.37 5.87 0.56
CA ALA A 84 -7.26 5.70 1.71
C ALA A 84 -6.60 4.98 2.89
N VAL A 85 -5.27 4.86 2.86
CA VAL A 85 -4.46 4.20 3.89
C VAL A 85 -3.18 5.00 4.15
N LEU A 86 -2.73 5.00 5.41
CA LEU A 86 -1.44 5.52 5.84
C LEU A 86 -0.88 4.60 6.92
N TYR A 87 0.42 4.66 7.14
CA TYR A 87 1.05 4.04 8.31
C TYR A 87 1.40 5.13 9.33
N LEU A 88 0.84 5.02 10.53
CA LEU A 88 1.06 5.93 11.65
C LEU A 88 1.91 5.24 12.71
N THR A 89 2.95 5.91 13.16
CA THR A 89 3.80 5.47 14.27
C THR A 89 4.28 6.69 15.06
N GLU A 90 5.07 6.46 16.10
CA GLU A 90 5.60 7.46 17.00
C GLU A 90 7.14 7.39 17.03
N VAL A 91 7.77 8.55 17.17
CA VAL A 91 9.20 8.64 17.51
C VAL A 91 9.41 8.10 18.92
N SER A 92 10.12 6.99 19.01
CA SER A 92 10.43 6.29 20.26
C SER A 92 11.55 6.97 21.03
N HIS A 93 12.69 7.21 20.38
CA HIS A 93 13.90 7.70 21.05
C HIS A 93 14.88 8.36 20.08
N LEU A 94 15.88 9.03 20.64
CA LEU A 94 17.03 9.58 19.91
C LEU A 94 18.27 8.76 20.24
N SER A 95 19.05 8.40 19.24
CA SER A 95 20.33 7.71 19.43
C SER A 95 21.26 7.99 18.27
N GLY A 96 22.56 8.18 18.54
CA GLY A 96 23.57 8.35 17.48
C GLY A 96 23.28 9.50 16.50
N GLY A 97 22.60 10.56 16.94
CA GLY A 97 22.23 11.70 16.08
C GLY A 97 21.06 11.44 15.13
N LYS A 98 20.34 10.31 15.28
CA LYS A 98 19.11 10.00 14.55
C LYS A 98 17.92 9.88 15.50
N ALA A 99 16.73 10.06 14.95
CA ALA A 99 15.49 9.72 15.63
C ALA A 99 15.01 8.33 15.18
N TYR A 100 14.44 7.55 16.09
CA TYR A 100 13.97 6.19 15.81
C TYR A 100 12.47 6.14 16.05
N CYS A 101 11.68 5.71 15.06
CA CYS A 101 10.25 5.47 15.23
C CYS A 101 9.95 3.97 15.33
N PHE A 102 8.86 3.60 16.01
CA PHE A 102 8.46 2.20 16.12
C PHE A 102 8.14 1.60 14.74
N GLY A 103 8.69 0.41 14.48
CA GLY A 103 8.32 -0.39 13.33
C GLY A 103 7.23 -1.40 13.64
N GLY A 104 7.17 -2.48 12.87
CA GLY A 104 6.15 -3.51 12.94
C GLY A 104 5.16 -3.46 11.78
N GLY A 105 5.12 -2.36 11.03
CA GLY A 105 4.32 -2.20 9.81
C GLY A 105 5.13 -1.98 8.53
N PHE A 106 6.47 -2.08 8.57
CA PHE A 106 7.33 -1.75 7.44
C PHE A 106 7.44 -2.90 6.44
N TYR A 107 6.34 -3.19 5.74
CA TYR A 107 6.37 -3.93 4.50
C TYR A 107 6.09 -2.98 3.35
N ILE A 108 7.14 -2.60 2.61
CA ILE A 108 7.03 -1.79 1.40
C ILE A 108 7.09 -2.74 0.20
N ASP A 109 6.00 -2.81 -0.56
CA ASP A 109 5.89 -3.71 -1.71
C ASP A 109 7.00 -3.40 -2.73
N PRO A 110 7.86 -4.38 -3.08
CA PRO A 110 9.05 -4.18 -3.92
C PRO A 110 8.69 -4.04 -5.41
N ILE A 111 7.47 -3.62 -5.74
CA ILE A 111 7.08 -3.32 -7.11
C ILE A 111 7.88 -2.16 -7.68
N PHE A 112 8.43 -1.27 -6.86
CA PHE A 112 9.35 -0.22 -7.30
C PHE A 112 10.78 -0.53 -6.85
N PRO A 113 11.81 -0.08 -7.60
CA PRO A 113 13.18 -0.02 -7.08
C PRO A 113 13.25 0.80 -5.80
N ASP A 114 14.32 0.62 -5.04
CA ASP A 114 14.58 1.40 -3.82
C ASP A 114 14.43 2.91 -4.08
N TYR A 115 13.69 3.56 -3.19
CA TYR A 115 13.45 4.99 -3.22
C TYR A 115 13.61 5.58 -1.81
N ASP A 116 13.83 6.89 -1.75
CA ASP A 116 13.91 7.63 -0.48
C ASP A 116 12.54 7.65 0.19
N VAL A 117 12.35 6.75 1.18
CA VAL A 117 11.13 6.69 1.97
C VAL A 117 11.05 7.94 2.84
N LYS A 118 9.87 8.55 2.87
CA LYS A 118 9.63 9.78 3.63
C LYS A 118 8.44 9.65 4.54
N ALA A 119 8.48 10.41 5.64
CA ALA A 119 7.36 10.59 6.54
C ALA A 119 7.16 12.07 6.86
N ILE A 120 5.92 12.45 7.13
CA ILE A 120 5.63 13.69 7.85
C ILE A 120 5.83 13.41 9.33
N VAL A 121 6.74 14.15 9.98
CA VAL A 121 7.08 13.97 11.40
C VAL A 121 6.83 15.26 12.16
N SER A 122 5.95 15.23 13.14
CA SER A 122 5.51 16.43 13.86
C SER A 122 4.82 16.10 15.18
N ALA A 123 4.91 17.02 16.14
CA ALA A 123 4.15 16.98 17.38
C ALA A 123 2.65 17.27 17.17
N GLU A 124 2.32 18.07 16.15
CA GLU A 124 0.96 18.52 15.84
C GLU A 124 0.57 18.12 14.41
N PRO A 125 -0.72 17.88 14.11
CA PRO A 125 -1.17 17.55 12.76
C PRO A 125 -0.76 18.60 11.72
N THR A 126 -0.13 18.17 10.63
CA THR A 126 0.35 19.07 9.57
C THR A 126 0.50 18.34 8.24
N THR A 127 0.47 19.11 7.14
CA THR A 127 0.85 18.67 5.79
C THR A 127 2.01 19.50 5.24
N ALA A 128 2.68 20.27 6.09
CA ALA A 128 3.75 21.17 5.66
C ALA A 128 4.97 20.40 5.16
N ALA A 129 5.53 20.82 4.02
CA ALA A 129 6.73 20.22 3.45
C ALA A 129 7.94 20.29 4.39
N SER A 130 7.99 21.27 5.30
CA SER A 130 9.04 21.40 6.31
C SER A 130 9.05 20.27 7.35
N ALA A 131 7.94 19.55 7.52
CA ALA A 131 7.81 18.39 8.40
C ALA A 131 8.17 17.07 7.68
N LEU A 132 8.41 17.10 6.37
CA LEU A 132 8.80 15.92 5.61
C LEU A 132 10.26 15.57 5.91
N ARG A 133 10.52 14.31 6.26
CA ARG A 133 11.84 13.78 6.60
C ARG A 133 12.11 12.49 5.85
N SER A 134 13.36 12.30 5.43
CA SER A 134 13.85 11.02 4.92
C SER A 134 13.92 10.00 6.05
N VAL A 135 13.60 8.75 5.73
CA VAL A 135 13.54 7.64 6.68
C VAL A 135 14.26 6.44 6.09
N GLU A 136 15.25 5.95 6.81
CA GLU A 136 15.92 4.69 6.51
C GLU A 136 15.14 3.54 7.16
N VAL A 137 14.49 2.73 6.32
CA VAL A 137 13.71 1.56 6.71
C VAL A 137 14.62 0.32 6.69
N PRO A 138 14.55 -0.59 7.68
CA PRO A 138 15.32 -1.82 7.68
C PRO A 138 15.08 -2.66 6.42
N PRO A 139 16.11 -3.33 5.88
CA PRO A 139 15.91 -4.24 4.76
C PRO A 139 15.05 -5.45 5.20
N PRO A 140 14.40 -6.18 4.26
CA PRO A 140 13.56 -7.34 4.59
C PRO A 140 14.27 -8.47 5.36
N SER A 141 15.61 -8.49 5.35
CA SER A 141 16.41 -9.44 6.12
C SER A 141 16.56 -9.09 7.61
N ALA A 142 16.12 -7.90 8.03
CA ALA A 142 16.17 -7.42 9.40
C ALA A 142 14.77 -7.31 9.99
N ILE A 143 14.64 -7.59 11.29
CA ILE A 143 13.39 -7.34 12.01
C ILE A 143 13.19 -5.84 12.14
N ASP A 144 12.02 -5.36 11.73
CA ASP A 144 11.65 -3.94 11.72
C ASP A 144 11.25 -3.44 13.11
N TYR A 145 12.14 -3.50 14.10
CA TYR A 145 11.86 -2.92 15.41
C TYR A 145 11.70 -1.40 15.34
N TYR A 146 12.56 -0.76 14.54
CA TYR A 146 12.57 0.69 14.36
C TYR A 146 12.95 1.05 12.93
N ALA A 147 12.52 2.23 12.48
CA ALA A 147 13.10 2.91 11.34
C ALA A 147 13.78 4.21 11.79
N MET A 148 14.78 4.65 11.03
CA MET A 148 15.61 5.80 11.39
C MET A 148 15.22 7.03 10.59
N ILE A 149 14.71 8.05 11.28
CA ILE A 149 14.31 9.32 10.72
C ILE A 149 15.49 10.29 10.77
N ASP A 150 15.71 11.04 9.69
CA ASP A 150 16.66 12.17 9.70
C ASP A 150 16.27 13.18 10.78
N ALA A 151 17.21 13.44 11.68
CA ALA A 151 17.05 14.38 12.79
C ALA A 151 17.84 15.68 12.61
N SER A 152 18.35 15.93 11.41
CA SER A 152 19.05 17.15 11.09
C SER A 152 18.10 18.36 10.91
N GLY A 153 18.64 19.56 11.08
CA GLY A 153 17.95 20.81 10.73
C GLY A 153 16.90 21.30 11.75
N ALA A 154 16.16 22.33 11.34
CA ALA A 154 15.13 22.96 12.16
C ALA A 154 13.90 22.06 12.28
N GLY A 155 13.32 21.97 13.48
CA GLY A 155 12.22 21.05 13.76
C GLY A 155 12.71 19.59 13.77
N ALA A 156 13.87 19.33 14.36
CA ALA A 156 14.36 17.98 14.59
C ALA A 156 13.31 17.17 15.36
N PRO A 157 13.04 15.91 14.96
CA PRO A 157 12.06 15.06 15.65
C PRO A 157 12.44 14.84 17.12
N ARG A 158 11.41 14.69 17.96
CA ARG A 158 11.55 14.41 19.39
C ARG A 158 10.74 13.17 19.75
N PRO A 159 11.12 12.44 20.81
CA PRO A 159 10.29 11.37 21.34
C PRO A 159 8.86 11.84 21.60
N GLY A 160 7.88 11.06 21.16
CA GLY A 160 6.45 11.40 21.21
C GLY A 160 5.90 12.14 19.97
N ASP A 161 6.75 12.62 19.05
CA ASP A 161 6.25 13.16 17.79
C ASP A 161 5.63 12.03 16.93
N SER A 162 4.53 12.32 16.23
CA SER A 162 3.91 11.37 15.30
C SER A 162 4.67 11.34 13.99
N ALA A 163 4.82 10.16 13.40
CA ALA A 163 5.37 9.94 12.07
C ALA A 163 4.33 9.25 11.16
N VAL A 164 3.97 9.92 10.07
CA VAL A 164 2.96 9.47 9.10
C VAL A 164 3.62 9.15 7.77
N PHE A 165 3.42 7.93 7.29
CA PHE A 165 3.99 7.41 6.06
C PHE A 165 2.90 7.12 5.03
N GLY A 166 3.24 7.33 3.75
CA GLY A 166 2.48 6.84 2.61
C GLY A 166 3.35 5.89 1.78
N PHE A 167 3.01 4.61 1.77
CA PHE A 167 3.64 3.60 0.92
C PHE A 167 2.65 2.51 0.57
N ARG A 168 2.97 1.74 -0.48
CA ARG A 168 2.23 0.54 -0.84
C ARG A 168 2.63 -0.61 0.09
N GLY A 169 1.72 -1.05 0.95
CA GLY A 169 1.96 -2.12 1.92
C GLY A 169 1.05 -3.33 1.78
N GLN A 170 1.28 -4.33 2.64
CA GLN A 170 0.48 -5.53 2.81
C GLN A 170 0.31 -5.77 4.31
N ALA A 171 -0.80 -5.34 4.92
CA ALA A 171 -0.93 -5.35 6.37
C ALA A 171 -0.80 -6.76 6.99
N PHE A 172 -1.28 -7.80 6.29
CA PHE A 172 -1.35 -9.17 6.81
C PHE A 172 0.01 -9.89 6.98
N VAL A 173 1.09 -9.33 6.45
CA VAL A 173 2.47 -9.83 6.66
C VAL A 173 3.22 -9.01 7.72
N THR A 174 2.51 -8.14 8.43
CA THR A 174 3.07 -7.25 9.44
C THR A 174 2.44 -7.53 10.81
N ARG A 175 2.91 -6.81 11.84
CA ARG A 175 2.34 -6.85 13.19
C ARG A 175 1.72 -5.52 13.60
N ALA A 176 1.56 -4.59 12.66
CA ALA A 176 0.86 -3.34 12.91
C ALA A 176 -0.65 -3.59 13.05
N TYR A 177 -1.31 -2.77 13.87
CA TYR A 177 -2.77 -2.76 13.92
C TYR A 177 -3.34 -2.14 12.65
N VAL A 178 -4.49 -2.65 12.22
CA VAL A 178 -5.34 -2.07 11.19
C VAL A 178 -6.47 -1.34 11.90
N VAL A 179 -6.60 -0.04 11.64
CA VAL A 179 -7.59 0.82 12.29
C VAL A 179 -8.57 1.34 11.25
N GLY A 180 -9.83 0.91 11.35
CA GLY A 180 -10.91 1.41 10.51
C GLY A 180 -11.39 2.77 11.00
N VAL A 181 -11.34 3.79 10.14
CA VAL A 181 -11.79 5.15 10.48
C VAL A 181 -12.88 5.63 9.52
N SER A 182 -14.06 5.94 10.05
CA SER A 182 -15.17 6.51 9.28
C SER A 182 -15.26 8.02 9.43
N GLY A 183 -16.14 8.67 8.67
CA GLY A 183 -16.51 10.08 8.89
C GLY A 183 -15.48 11.14 8.50
N ILE A 184 -14.33 10.76 7.93
CA ILE A 184 -13.26 11.66 7.47
C ILE A 184 -13.81 12.73 6.50
N SER A 185 -14.56 12.31 5.47
CA SER A 185 -15.15 13.23 4.48
C SER A 185 -16.19 14.20 5.06
N LYS A 186 -16.69 13.93 6.26
CA LYS A 186 -17.66 14.77 6.98
C LYS A 186 -17.00 15.64 8.06
N GLY A 187 -15.67 15.58 8.19
CA GLY A 187 -14.93 16.25 9.26
C GLY A 187 -15.25 15.72 10.66
N LYS A 188 -15.75 14.47 10.75
CA LYS A 188 -16.15 13.83 12.01
C LYS A 188 -15.52 12.43 12.08
N PRO A 189 -14.19 12.33 12.19
CA PRO A 189 -13.51 11.04 12.21
C PRO A 189 -13.91 10.22 13.43
N VAL A 190 -14.19 8.93 13.23
CA VAL A 190 -14.51 7.97 14.29
C VAL A 190 -13.73 6.70 14.05
N VAL A 191 -13.05 6.20 15.09
CA VAL A 191 -12.44 4.87 15.08
C VAL A 191 -13.57 3.84 15.22
N GLU A 192 -13.77 3.02 14.20
CA GLU A 192 -14.81 2.00 14.16
C GLU A 192 -14.27 0.64 14.60
N THR A 193 -13.06 0.30 14.14
CA THR A 193 -12.41 -0.98 14.44
C THR A 193 -10.93 -0.81 14.70
N ILE A 194 -10.39 -1.72 15.50
CA ILE A 194 -8.97 -1.93 15.70
C ILE A 194 -8.75 -3.44 15.64
N GLU A 195 -7.92 -3.87 14.69
CA GLU A 195 -7.69 -5.27 14.37
C GLU A 195 -6.20 -5.55 14.27
N ASN A 196 -5.78 -6.78 14.50
CA ASN A 196 -4.42 -7.21 14.14
C ASN A 196 -4.30 -7.50 12.63
N GLY A 197 -3.10 -7.83 12.16
CA GLY A 197 -2.85 -8.16 10.74
C GLY A 197 -3.65 -9.35 10.20
N PHE A 198 -4.28 -10.15 11.05
CA PHE A 198 -5.11 -11.29 10.67
C PHE A 198 -6.62 -10.99 10.68
N GLY A 199 -7.01 -9.73 10.96
CA GLY A 199 -8.41 -9.31 11.03
C GLY A 199 -9.10 -9.66 12.35
N GLU A 200 -8.35 -10.01 13.40
CA GLU A 200 -8.92 -10.27 14.72
C GLU A 200 -9.04 -8.96 15.49
N ALA A 201 -10.23 -8.69 16.04
CA ALA A 201 -10.47 -7.50 16.85
C ALA A 201 -9.52 -7.43 18.06
N TYR A 202 -9.00 -6.25 18.32
CA TYR A 202 -8.05 -5.98 19.39
C TYR A 202 -8.56 -4.86 20.31
N ALA A 203 -8.48 -5.07 21.62
CA ALA A 203 -8.80 -4.03 22.59
C ALA A 203 -7.55 -3.14 22.80
N TRP A 204 -7.52 -1.98 22.16
CA TRP A 204 -6.50 -0.95 22.32
C TRP A 204 -7.11 0.45 22.13
N PRO A 205 -6.62 1.51 22.80
CA PRO A 205 -5.77 1.47 23.98
C PRO A 205 -6.53 0.85 25.16
N VAL A 206 -5.84 0.03 25.96
CA VAL A 206 -6.37 -0.45 27.25
C VAL A 206 -6.15 0.60 28.31
#